data_AF-A0A836V5T7-F1
#
_entry.id   AF-A0A836V5T7-F1
#
_cell.length_a   1.000
_cell.length_b   1.000
_cell.length_c   1.000
_cell.angle_alpha   90.00
_cell.angle_beta   90.00
_cell.angle_gamma   90.00
#
_symmetry.space_group_name_H-M   'P 1'
#
loop_
_entity.id
_entity.type
_entity.pdbx_description
1 polymer ?
#
loop_
_entity_poly.entity_id
_entity_poly.type
_entity_poly.pdbx_seq_one_letter_code
_entity_poly.pdbx_strand_id
1 'polypeptide(L)'
;MRIRSWVPMPLLTLLLSFTLGACSIDAEPRARVGIDTIDLPVVAPTAVYAIPVETRPSDLKAFVSDAIKRNAPESMRTATLSRLAATSTKTEIWAKDRIPSVIFEMLQYSGTSPEEVKALSQAKEFIVIAGTGKPGWPPLHEFETRTAAASVAKALKTSAMDLFLPKAISIEDAQKDSLFQQRKQNFSQWSKVLNSDDENGLWMTTRGLGRIGLMEVQSIDVPPQLEDSWSYVMSALCWKIAKLSNEELKAGKTEIRLPSAIELTDKDLEEAFKSKISLKENTSARLFLTIARGRDEADYLTIIQPKGDTRKFGEYVVDITRELLGAHENPVIESRRSEAMQEAMATAKAELPTVRKRFLDKEFPFGSRLILKYRVERGADREYLWAYVTGWQDPKRIQAISGNDSDYDLKLRSGQLLNLDLETIVDWALMEKDKIVQGGYTTKVLEQEQKGLPKK
;
A
#
# COMPACT_ATOMS: atom_id res chain seq x y z
N MET A 1 1.19 0.54 -5.26
CA MET A 1 0.57 1.68 -5.99
C MET A 1 1.40 2.90 -5.68
N ARG A 2 2.19 3.38 -6.64
CA ARG A 2 3.04 4.58 -6.47
C ARG A 2 2.24 5.87 -6.67
N ILE A 3 2.52 6.92 -5.92
CA ILE A 3 1.92 8.25 -6.14
C ILE A 3 3.06 9.24 -6.43
N ARG A 4 3.01 9.94 -7.58
CA ARG A 4 4.12 10.78 -8.08
C ARG A 4 4.35 12.09 -7.31
N SER A 5 3.38 12.53 -6.53
CA SER A 5 3.45 13.70 -5.65
C SER A 5 2.38 13.54 -4.57
N TRP A 6 2.79 13.41 -3.31
CA TRP A 6 1.86 13.33 -2.19
C TRP A 6 1.26 14.72 -1.93
N VAL A 7 -0.06 14.84 -2.11
CA VAL A 7 -0.83 15.83 -1.36
C VAL A 7 -1.09 15.20 0.01
N PRO A 8 -0.82 15.89 1.14
CA PRO A 8 -1.15 15.35 2.45
C PRO A 8 -2.66 15.06 2.52
N MET A 9 -3.02 13.78 2.47
CA MET A 9 -4.40 13.27 2.48
C MET A 9 -5.13 13.26 3.84
N PRO A 10 -4.51 13.45 5.03
CA PRO A 10 -5.26 13.65 6.27
C PRO A 10 -6.17 14.88 6.16
N LEU A 11 -5.73 15.88 5.40
CA LEU A 11 -6.54 17.03 4.99
C LEU A 11 -7.79 16.64 4.22
N LEU A 12 -7.81 15.53 3.46
CA LEU A 12 -8.99 15.04 2.74
C LEU A 12 -10.03 14.47 3.71
N THR A 13 -9.62 13.64 4.66
CA THR A 13 -10.50 13.13 5.71
C THR A 13 -10.99 14.26 6.62
N LEU A 14 -10.11 15.21 6.99
CA LEU A 14 -10.48 16.43 7.73
C LEU A 14 -11.43 17.33 6.94
N LEU A 15 -11.18 17.59 5.65
CA LEU A 15 -12.04 18.39 4.78
C LEU A 15 -13.43 17.76 4.64
N LEU A 16 -13.50 16.42 4.50
CA LEU A 16 -14.76 15.69 4.45
C LEU A 16 -15.49 15.73 5.80
N SER A 17 -14.78 15.58 6.92
CA SER A 17 -15.36 15.67 8.27
C SER A 17 -15.84 17.08 8.64
N PHE A 18 -15.10 18.12 8.26
CA PHE A 18 -15.47 19.52 8.46
C PHE A 18 -16.67 19.92 7.61
N THR A 19 -16.68 19.56 6.32
CA THR A 19 -17.82 19.87 5.44
C THR A 19 -19.08 19.12 5.82
N LEU A 20 -18.95 17.92 6.40
CA LEU A 20 -20.07 17.13 6.91
C LEU A 20 -20.41 17.44 8.38
N GLY A 21 -19.85 18.48 9.00
CA GLY A 21 -20.21 18.92 10.36
C GLY A 21 -20.08 17.84 11.44
N ALA A 22 -19.09 16.95 11.32
CA ALA A 22 -18.79 15.93 12.32
C ALA A 22 -17.71 16.44 13.28
N CYS A 23 -18.12 16.67 14.54
CA CYS A 23 -17.31 16.98 15.74
C CYS A 23 -16.72 18.39 15.92
N SER A 24 -16.96 18.90 17.13
CA SER A 24 -16.28 20.03 17.78
C SER A 24 -14.86 19.62 18.18
N ILE A 25 -13.88 20.50 18.00
CA ILE A 25 -12.49 20.31 18.42
C ILE A 25 -12.39 20.62 19.92
N ASP A 26 -12.91 19.75 20.76
CA ASP A 26 -12.41 19.62 22.12
C ASP A 26 -11.13 18.78 22.06
N ALA A 27 -10.11 19.15 22.86
CA ALA A 27 -8.74 18.61 22.79
C ALA A 27 -8.70 17.12 22.42
N GLU A 28 -8.30 16.83 21.17
CA GLU A 28 -8.38 15.47 20.63
C GLU A 28 -7.61 14.50 21.53
N PRO A 29 -8.21 13.37 21.96
CA PRO A 29 -7.52 12.37 22.73
C PRO A 29 -6.30 11.91 21.93
N ARG A 30 -5.11 12.20 22.45
CA ARG A 30 -3.85 11.86 21.79
C ARG A 30 -3.47 10.43 22.13
N ALA A 31 -2.96 9.73 21.13
CA ALA A 31 -2.37 8.43 21.30
C ALA A 31 -1.12 8.51 22.20
N ARG A 32 -0.89 7.50 23.04
CA ARG A 32 0.19 7.49 24.05
C ARG A 32 1.04 6.24 23.91
N VAL A 33 2.37 6.42 23.92
CA VAL A 33 3.34 5.31 23.90
C VAL A 33 3.82 5.03 25.32
N GLY A 34 3.52 3.83 25.82
CA GLY A 34 4.12 3.24 27.02
C GLY A 34 5.34 2.37 26.66
N ILE A 35 5.95 1.72 27.66
CA ILE A 35 7.09 0.83 27.44
C ILE A 35 6.67 -0.39 26.59
N ASP A 36 5.62 -1.07 27.02
CA ASP A 36 5.15 -2.32 26.42
C ASP A 36 3.78 -2.18 25.73
N THR A 37 3.20 -0.98 25.75
CA THR A 37 1.83 -0.74 25.26
C THR A 37 1.73 0.56 24.49
N ILE A 38 0.73 0.63 23.61
CA ILE A 38 0.31 1.83 22.89
C ILE A 38 -1.18 2.00 23.16
N ASP A 39 -1.54 3.13 23.77
CA ASP A 39 -2.93 3.48 24.01
C ASP A 39 -3.41 4.37 22.85
N LEU A 40 -4.44 3.91 22.14
CA LEU A 40 -4.97 4.54 20.93
C LEU A 40 -6.35 5.16 21.18
N PRO A 41 -6.58 6.39 20.70
CA PRO A 41 -7.91 6.95 20.69
C PRO A 41 -8.80 6.16 19.74
N VAL A 42 -10.06 6.01 20.14
CA VAL A 42 -11.08 5.42 19.29
C VAL A 42 -11.88 6.56 18.67
N VAL A 43 -11.79 6.69 17.34
CA VAL A 43 -12.55 7.71 16.59
C VAL A 43 -13.74 7.07 15.89
N ALA A 44 -14.86 7.78 15.81
CA ALA A 44 -16.02 7.30 15.08
C ALA A 44 -15.66 7.17 13.59
N PRO A 45 -15.66 5.95 13.01
CA PRO A 45 -15.31 5.77 11.61
C PRO A 45 -16.38 6.35 10.68
N THR A 46 -15.92 6.73 9.48
CA THR A 46 -16.76 7.30 8.42
C THR A 46 -16.56 6.57 7.10
N ALA A 47 -17.66 6.31 6.41
CA ALA A 47 -17.69 5.82 5.04
C ALA A 47 -18.24 6.92 4.14
N VAL A 48 -17.58 7.21 3.01
CA VAL A 48 -18.02 8.27 2.08
C VAL A 48 -17.91 7.80 0.63
N TYR A 49 -19.03 7.90 -0.09
CA TYR A 49 -19.15 7.49 -1.47
C TYR A 49 -19.73 8.61 -2.32
N ALA A 50 -19.22 8.76 -3.55
CA ALA A 50 -19.70 9.72 -4.53
C ALA A 50 -20.23 9.00 -5.77
N ILE A 51 -21.42 9.35 -6.24
CA ILE A 51 -22.08 8.76 -7.41
C ILE A 51 -22.35 9.88 -8.42
N PRO A 52 -21.80 9.82 -9.65
CA PRO A 52 -22.02 10.88 -10.62
C PRO A 52 -23.50 10.97 -10.99
N VAL A 53 -23.99 12.18 -11.21
CA VAL A 53 -25.39 12.43 -11.56
C VAL A 53 -25.50 13.43 -12.72
N GLU A 54 -26.32 13.10 -13.72
CA GLU A 54 -26.58 13.98 -14.86
C GLU A 54 -27.75 14.94 -14.59
N THR A 55 -28.80 14.45 -13.91
CA THR A 55 -29.99 15.23 -13.57
C THR A 55 -30.24 15.15 -12.07
N ARG A 56 -30.23 16.30 -11.40
CA ARG A 56 -30.49 16.39 -9.96
C ARG A 56 -31.89 15.84 -9.62
N PRO A 57 -32.02 14.88 -8.70
CA PRO A 57 -33.32 14.47 -8.18
C PRO A 57 -34.00 15.65 -7.47
N SER A 58 -35.30 15.84 -7.71
CA SER A 58 -36.10 16.87 -7.02
C SER A 58 -36.25 16.59 -5.52
N ASP A 59 -36.32 15.31 -5.14
CA ASP A 59 -36.24 14.84 -3.75
C ASP A 59 -35.13 13.79 -3.63
N LEU A 60 -33.97 14.22 -3.13
CA LEU A 60 -32.81 13.36 -2.98
C LEU A 60 -33.05 12.21 -1.98
N LYS A 61 -33.75 12.49 -0.86
CA LYS A 61 -33.95 11.48 0.19
C LYS A 61 -34.90 10.38 -0.29
N ALA A 62 -36.01 10.76 -0.90
CA ALA A 62 -36.94 9.81 -1.49
C ALA A 62 -36.26 8.97 -2.58
N PHE A 63 -35.49 9.62 -3.47
CA PHE A 63 -34.75 8.95 -4.53
C PHE A 63 -33.77 7.89 -3.98
N VAL A 64 -32.95 8.24 -2.99
CA VAL A 64 -31.98 7.30 -2.38
C VAL A 64 -32.71 6.15 -1.68
N SER A 65 -33.76 6.44 -0.90
CA SER A 65 -34.59 5.42 -0.26
C SER A 65 -35.18 4.43 -1.27
N ASP A 66 -35.75 4.92 -2.37
CA ASP A 66 -36.38 4.08 -3.37
C ASP A 66 -35.37 3.30 -4.23
N ALA A 67 -34.17 3.85 -4.42
CA ALA A 67 -33.06 3.10 -4.99
C ALA A 67 -32.68 1.93 -4.08
N ILE A 68 -32.55 2.13 -2.77
CA ILE A 68 -32.25 1.06 -1.81
C ILE A 68 -33.34 0.00 -1.80
N LYS A 69 -34.63 0.38 -1.72
CA LYS A 69 -35.75 -0.57 -1.72
C LYS A 69 -35.71 -1.51 -2.94
N ARG A 70 -35.43 -0.96 -4.12
CA ARG A 70 -35.42 -1.71 -5.38
C ARG A 70 -34.16 -2.53 -5.59
N ASN A 71 -33.00 -2.00 -5.21
CA ASN A 71 -31.71 -2.51 -5.67
C ASN A 71 -30.87 -3.18 -4.59
N ALA A 72 -31.09 -2.88 -3.31
CA ALA A 72 -30.28 -3.45 -2.24
C ALA A 72 -30.55 -4.97 -2.09
N PRO A 73 -29.50 -5.76 -1.79
CA PRO A 73 -29.69 -7.14 -1.37
C PRO A 73 -30.67 -7.22 -0.19
N GLU A 74 -31.54 -8.24 -0.21
CA GLU A 74 -32.58 -8.40 0.80
C GLU A 74 -32.03 -8.41 2.22
N SER A 75 -30.89 -9.09 2.43
CA SER A 75 -30.20 -9.19 3.71
C SER A 75 -29.67 -7.85 4.27
N MET A 76 -29.49 -6.83 3.41
CA MET A 76 -28.95 -5.52 3.78
C MET A 76 -30.00 -4.39 3.72
N ARG A 77 -31.13 -4.62 3.03
CA ARG A 77 -32.11 -3.58 2.70
C ARG A 77 -32.65 -2.88 3.94
N THR A 78 -33.16 -3.65 4.91
CA THR A 78 -33.76 -3.09 6.13
C THR A 78 -32.74 -2.32 6.96
N ALA A 79 -31.56 -2.89 7.18
CA ALA A 79 -30.49 -2.23 7.96
C ALA A 79 -30.02 -0.92 7.30
N THR A 80 -29.87 -0.92 5.98
CA THR A 80 -29.49 0.26 5.19
C THR A 80 -30.58 1.34 5.23
N LEU A 81 -31.85 0.98 5.08
CA LEU A 81 -32.97 1.93 5.18
C LEU A 81 -33.10 2.53 6.58
N SER A 82 -32.99 1.70 7.62
CA SER A 82 -33.00 2.16 9.02
C SER A 82 -31.87 3.15 9.28
N ARG A 83 -30.68 2.94 8.68
CA ARG A 83 -29.57 3.89 8.80
C ARG A 83 -29.82 5.20 8.10
N LEU A 84 -30.35 5.15 6.88
CA LEU A 84 -30.69 6.33 6.10
C LEU A 84 -31.73 7.20 6.83
N ALA A 85 -32.67 6.56 7.53
CA ALA A 85 -33.65 7.24 8.37
C ALA A 85 -33.04 7.83 9.65
N ALA A 86 -31.93 7.26 10.14
CA ALA A 86 -31.18 7.79 11.27
C ALA A 86 -30.29 8.98 10.86
N THR A 87 -29.95 9.84 11.82
CA THR A 87 -29.04 11.00 11.60
C THR A 87 -27.58 10.60 11.36
N SER A 88 -27.26 9.29 11.40
CA SER A 88 -25.94 8.73 11.15
C SER A 88 -25.57 8.63 9.66
N THR A 89 -26.50 8.91 8.74
CA THR A 89 -26.22 8.96 7.30
C THR A 89 -26.64 10.30 6.72
N LYS A 90 -25.74 10.91 5.95
CA LYS A 90 -25.97 12.16 5.21
C LYS A 90 -26.00 11.88 3.72
N THR A 91 -26.93 12.51 3.03
CA THR A 91 -27.04 12.49 1.57
C THR A 91 -27.07 13.91 1.05
N GLU A 92 -26.14 14.24 0.15
CA GLU A 92 -25.97 15.58 -0.39
C GLU A 92 -25.67 15.53 -1.89
N ILE A 93 -25.79 16.66 -2.57
CA ILE A 93 -25.28 16.84 -3.94
C ILE A 93 -24.07 17.77 -3.88
N TRP A 94 -22.93 17.29 -4.36
CA TRP A 94 -21.69 18.06 -4.43
C TRP A 94 -21.35 18.36 -5.88
N ALA A 95 -20.90 19.59 -6.15
CA ALA A 95 -20.21 19.88 -7.39
C ALA A 95 -18.84 19.19 -7.41
N LYS A 96 -18.31 18.90 -8.61
CA LYS A 96 -17.03 18.21 -8.81
C LYS A 96 -15.86 18.85 -8.07
N ASP A 97 -15.83 20.18 -8.01
CA ASP A 97 -14.77 20.96 -7.37
C ASP A 97 -14.66 20.76 -5.85
N ARG A 98 -15.73 20.25 -5.21
CA ARG A 98 -15.69 19.80 -3.81
C ARG A 98 -15.01 18.45 -3.62
N ILE A 99 -14.80 17.67 -4.68
CA ILE A 99 -14.05 16.42 -4.65
C ILE A 99 -12.60 16.72 -5.03
N PRO A 100 -11.61 16.44 -4.17
CA PRO A 100 -10.22 16.76 -4.47
C PRO A 100 -9.72 16.04 -5.74
N SER A 101 -9.03 16.78 -6.61
CA SER A 101 -8.64 16.29 -7.95
C SER A 101 -7.78 15.02 -7.90
N VAL A 102 -6.94 14.90 -6.88
CA VAL A 102 -6.08 13.73 -6.62
C VAL A 102 -6.86 12.42 -6.54
N ILE A 103 -8.13 12.45 -6.11
CA ILE A 103 -8.98 11.26 -6.06
C ILE A 103 -9.19 10.70 -7.47
N PHE A 104 -9.46 11.55 -8.45
CA PHE A 104 -9.66 11.13 -9.85
C PHE A 104 -8.38 10.61 -10.49
N GLU A 105 -7.22 11.21 -10.15
CA GLU A 105 -5.91 10.72 -10.58
C GLU A 105 -5.63 9.32 -10.00
N MET A 106 -5.97 9.11 -8.73
CA MET A 106 -5.77 7.83 -8.05
C MET A 106 -6.61 6.68 -8.62
N LEU A 107 -7.78 6.97 -9.20
CA LEU A 107 -8.62 5.94 -9.83
C LEU A 107 -7.87 5.19 -10.96
N GLN A 108 -6.97 5.86 -11.67
CA GLN A 108 -6.18 5.24 -12.75
C GLN A 108 -5.28 4.11 -12.24
N TYR A 109 -4.94 4.13 -10.96
CA TYR A 109 -4.03 3.18 -10.31
C TYR A 109 -4.75 2.22 -9.35
N SER A 110 -6.08 2.31 -9.25
CA SER A 110 -6.90 1.47 -8.37
C SER A 110 -7.49 0.23 -9.05
N GLY A 111 -7.11 -0.01 -10.31
CA GLY A 111 -7.70 -1.06 -11.14
C GLY A 111 -9.09 -0.71 -11.67
N THR A 112 -9.49 0.57 -11.61
CA THR A 112 -10.69 1.07 -12.27
C THR A 112 -10.45 1.18 -13.77
N SER A 113 -11.45 0.80 -14.58
CA SER A 113 -11.30 0.83 -16.04
C SER A 113 -11.11 2.26 -16.56
N PRO A 114 -10.35 2.48 -17.63
CA PRO A 114 -10.17 3.82 -18.22
C PRO A 114 -11.50 4.51 -18.55
N GLU A 115 -12.50 3.75 -19.00
CA GLU A 115 -13.83 4.23 -19.32
C GLU A 115 -14.56 4.76 -18.07
N GLU A 116 -14.50 4.03 -16.96
CA GLU A 116 -15.06 4.46 -15.68
C GLU A 116 -14.32 5.68 -15.11
N VAL A 117 -12.99 5.72 -15.19
CA VAL A 117 -12.22 6.90 -14.78
C VAL A 117 -12.65 8.11 -15.59
N LYS A 118 -12.81 7.97 -16.91
CA LYS A 118 -13.27 9.04 -17.78
C LYS A 118 -14.69 9.49 -17.41
N ALA A 119 -15.62 8.56 -17.20
CA ALA A 119 -16.99 8.89 -16.82
C ALA A 119 -17.04 9.64 -15.48
N LEU A 120 -16.37 9.13 -14.45
CA LEU A 120 -16.29 9.76 -13.13
C LEU A 120 -15.62 11.14 -13.18
N SER A 121 -14.53 11.28 -13.93
CA SER A 121 -13.82 12.55 -14.06
C SER A 121 -14.56 13.60 -14.91
N GLN A 122 -15.48 13.21 -15.79
CA GLN A 122 -16.27 14.15 -16.60
C GLN A 122 -17.56 14.62 -15.92
N ALA A 123 -18.00 13.92 -14.87
CA ALA A 123 -19.19 14.29 -14.11
C ALA A 123 -19.04 15.68 -13.47
N LYS A 124 -20.09 16.50 -13.59
CA LYS A 124 -20.12 17.85 -13.00
C LYS A 124 -20.58 17.83 -11.55
N GLU A 125 -21.40 16.84 -11.19
CA GLU A 125 -22.06 16.73 -9.90
C GLU A 125 -22.09 15.28 -9.44
N PHE A 126 -22.14 15.13 -8.12
CA PHE A 126 -22.15 13.84 -7.45
C PHE A 126 -23.20 13.83 -6.36
N ILE A 127 -23.99 12.77 -6.29
CA ILE A 127 -24.68 12.40 -5.05
C ILE A 127 -23.63 11.84 -4.10
N VAL A 128 -23.46 12.44 -2.94
CA VAL A 128 -22.54 11.99 -1.90
C VAL A 128 -23.33 11.37 -0.77
N ILE A 129 -22.98 10.14 -0.42
CA ILE A 129 -23.56 9.40 0.70
C ILE A 129 -22.46 9.16 1.72
N ALA A 130 -22.62 9.72 2.90
CA ALA A 130 -21.70 9.59 4.01
C ALA A 130 -22.39 8.93 5.20
N GLY A 131 -21.73 7.97 5.85
CA GLY A 131 -22.23 7.30 7.05
C GLY A 131 -21.19 7.25 8.14
N THR A 132 -21.60 7.56 9.37
CA THR A 132 -20.78 7.38 10.58
C THR A 132 -21.17 6.10 11.29
N GLY A 133 -20.23 5.50 12.02
CA GLY A 133 -20.45 4.23 12.69
C GLY A 133 -19.88 4.15 14.09
N LYS A 134 -20.19 3.03 14.75
CA LYS A 134 -19.39 2.57 15.88
C LYS A 134 -18.09 1.95 15.36
N PRO A 135 -16.96 2.23 16.00
CA PRO A 135 -15.69 1.55 15.78
C PRO A 135 -15.80 0.03 15.95
N GLY A 136 -14.90 -0.70 15.28
CA GLY A 136 -14.78 -2.15 15.41
C GLY A 136 -15.07 -2.94 14.15
N TRP A 137 -14.83 -4.25 14.25
CA TRP A 137 -14.95 -5.18 13.12
C TRP A 137 -16.09 -6.20 13.35
N PRO A 138 -16.97 -6.42 12.37
CA PRO A 138 -16.99 -5.82 11.03
C PRO A 138 -17.48 -4.36 11.01
N PRO A 139 -17.02 -3.52 10.04
CA PRO A 139 -17.42 -2.12 9.93
C PRO A 139 -18.86 -1.98 9.38
N LEU A 140 -19.88 -2.15 10.23
CA LEU A 140 -21.29 -2.16 9.77
C LEU A 140 -21.67 -0.91 8.95
N HIS A 141 -21.33 0.28 9.46
CA HIS A 141 -21.62 1.56 8.79
C HIS A 141 -21.06 1.61 7.37
N GLU A 142 -19.91 0.99 7.13
CA GLU A 142 -19.28 0.90 5.83
C GLU A 142 -20.13 0.05 4.88
N PHE A 143 -20.54 -1.14 5.30
CA PHE A 143 -21.40 -2.02 4.50
C PHE A 143 -22.72 -1.35 4.12
N GLU A 144 -23.37 -0.68 5.07
CA GLU A 144 -24.68 -0.07 4.85
C GLU A 144 -24.56 1.18 3.96
N THR A 145 -23.55 2.03 4.18
CA THR A 145 -23.31 3.21 3.33
C THR A 145 -22.92 2.81 1.92
N ARG A 146 -22.06 1.79 1.78
CA ARG A 146 -21.67 1.23 0.48
C ARG A 146 -22.85 0.60 -0.24
N THR A 147 -23.72 -0.11 0.47
CA THR A 147 -24.95 -0.69 -0.09
C THR A 147 -25.88 0.41 -0.61
N ALA A 148 -26.05 1.51 0.14
CA ALA A 148 -26.82 2.66 -0.31
C ALA A 148 -26.21 3.27 -1.58
N ALA A 149 -24.91 3.52 -1.60
CA ALA A 149 -24.20 4.08 -2.74
C ALA A 149 -24.33 3.21 -3.99
N ALA A 150 -24.11 1.89 -3.85
CA ALA A 150 -24.26 0.94 -4.95
C ALA A 150 -25.70 0.84 -5.46
N SER A 151 -26.69 0.93 -4.57
CA SER A 151 -28.11 0.91 -4.95
C SER A 151 -28.48 2.13 -5.80
N VAL A 152 -27.95 3.30 -5.44
CA VAL A 152 -28.10 4.55 -6.20
C VAL A 152 -27.36 4.49 -7.53
N ALA A 153 -26.11 4.03 -7.51
CA ALA A 153 -25.30 3.85 -8.72
C ALA A 153 -25.99 2.91 -9.72
N LYS A 154 -26.58 1.80 -9.23
CA LYS A 154 -27.41 0.90 -10.05
C LYS A 154 -28.64 1.57 -10.64
N ALA A 155 -29.35 2.38 -9.85
CA ALA A 155 -30.52 3.12 -10.34
C ALA A 155 -30.16 4.12 -11.45
N LEU A 156 -28.97 4.72 -11.37
CA LEU A 156 -28.42 5.66 -12.35
C LEU A 156 -27.60 4.97 -13.47
N LYS A 157 -27.43 3.64 -13.43
CA LYS A 157 -26.60 2.86 -14.35
C LYS A 157 -25.17 3.40 -14.49
N THR A 158 -24.57 3.78 -13.36
CA THR A 158 -23.19 4.27 -13.25
C THR A 158 -22.44 3.52 -12.15
N SER A 159 -21.14 3.75 -12.03
CA SER A 159 -20.31 3.29 -10.91
C SER A 159 -20.34 4.29 -9.75
N ALA A 160 -20.25 3.80 -8.52
CA ALA A 160 -19.96 4.63 -7.35
C ALA A 160 -18.45 4.78 -7.19
N MET A 161 -17.99 5.86 -6.57
CA MET A 161 -16.60 6.09 -6.22
C MET A 161 -16.44 6.08 -4.69
N ASP A 162 -15.55 5.24 -4.19
CA ASP A 162 -15.12 5.25 -2.79
C ASP A 162 -14.14 6.41 -2.58
N LEU A 163 -14.48 7.38 -1.73
CA LEU A 163 -13.60 8.53 -1.49
C LEU A 163 -12.49 8.24 -0.48
N PHE A 164 -12.59 7.16 0.30
CA PHE A 164 -11.60 6.81 1.31
C PHE A 164 -10.49 5.90 0.74
N LEU A 165 -10.87 4.91 -0.07
CA LEU A 165 -9.96 4.12 -0.90
C LEU A 165 -10.32 4.38 -2.36
N PRO A 166 -9.77 5.44 -3.00
CA PRO A 166 -10.12 5.83 -4.37
C PRO A 166 -10.19 4.64 -5.31
N LYS A 167 -11.42 4.21 -5.60
CA LYS A 167 -11.74 3.07 -6.46
C LYS A 167 -13.19 3.19 -6.91
N ALA A 168 -13.45 2.89 -8.18
CA ALA A 168 -14.81 2.63 -8.63
C ALA A 168 -15.33 1.33 -8.02
N ILE A 169 -16.55 1.38 -7.51
CA ILE A 169 -17.30 0.24 -7.01
C ILE A 169 -18.36 -0.08 -8.04
N SER A 170 -18.18 -1.25 -8.66
CA SER A 170 -19.20 -1.83 -9.52
C SER A 170 -20.39 -2.32 -8.71
N ILE A 171 -21.53 -2.45 -9.39
CA ILE A 171 -22.77 -2.97 -8.81
C ILE A 171 -22.55 -4.39 -8.29
N GLU A 172 -21.79 -5.18 -9.04
CA GLU A 172 -21.45 -6.58 -8.74
C GLU A 172 -20.53 -6.69 -7.52
N ASP A 173 -19.55 -5.80 -7.38
CA ASP A 173 -18.62 -5.80 -6.24
C ASP A 173 -19.33 -5.47 -4.93
N ALA A 174 -20.26 -4.52 -4.95
CA ALA A 174 -21.05 -4.18 -3.76
C ALA A 174 -21.97 -5.32 -3.31
N GLN A 175 -22.44 -6.16 -4.24
CA GLN A 175 -23.30 -7.31 -3.92
C GLN A 175 -22.50 -8.53 -3.41
N LYS A 176 -21.28 -8.72 -3.92
CA LYS A 176 -20.33 -9.72 -3.40
C LYS A 176 -19.86 -9.36 -1.98
N ASP A 177 -19.77 -8.07 -1.67
CA ASP A 177 -19.40 -7.54 -0.35
C ASP A 177 -20.55 -7.50 0.68
N SER A 178 -21.40 -8.53 0.72
CA SER A 178 -22.43 -8.63 1.77
C SER A 178 -21.85 -9.12 3.11
N LEU A 179 -22.34 -8.55 4.22
CA LEU A 179 -22.03 -8.94 5.61
C LEU A 179 -22.08 -10.47 5.83
N PHE A 180 -22.91 -11.19 5.09
CA PHE A 180 -23.12 -12.62 5.25
C PHE A 180 -22.12 -13.50 4.46
N GLN A 181 -21.42 -12.94 3.47
CA GLN A 181 -20.28 -13.60 2.82
C GLN A 181 -18.97 -13.40 3.59
N GLN A 182 -18.97 -12.62 4.68
CA GLN A 182 -17.78 -12.26 5.48
C GLN A 182 -16.95 -13.44 5.99
N ARG A 183 -17.56 -14.60 6.25
CA ARG A 183 -16.78 -15.81 6.62
C ARG A 183 -15.72 -16.14 5.55
N LYS A 184 -15.92 -15.70 4.31
CA LYS A 184 -15.01 -15.88 3.16
C LYS A 184 -14.27 -14.61 2.72
N GLN A 185 -14.47 -13.44 3.33
CA GLN A 185 -13.78 -12.21 2.91
C GLN A 185 -12.44 -11.96 3.59
N ASN A 186 -11.50 -11.41 2.84
CA ASN A 186 -10.12 -11.21 3.25
C ASN A 186 -9.96 -9.78 3.76
N PHE A 187 -9.30 -9.57 4.89
CA PHE A 187 -9.04 -8.22 5.39
C PHE A 187 -8.25 -7.37 4.38
N SER A 188 -7.42 -7.99 3.54
CA SER A 188 -6.73 -7.36 2.41
C SER A 188 -7.65 -6.76 1.33
N GLN A 189 -8.96 -7.02 1.35
CA GLN A 189 -9.93 -6.31 0.49
C GLN A 189 -10.37 -4.97 1.08
N TRP A 190 -10.22 -4.82 2.39
CA TRP A 190 -10.64 -3.65 3.17
C TRP A 190 -9.48 -2.73 3.53
N SER A 191 -8.25 -3.23 3.37
CA SER A 191 -7.02 -2.49 3.55
C SER A 191 -6.22 -2.48 2.25
N LYS A 192 -5.57 -1.34 1.98
CA LYS A 192 -4.62 -1.20 0.88
C LYS A 192 -3.33 -0.61 1.44
N VAL A 193 -2.20 -1.17 1.01
CA VAL A 193 -0.90 -0.59 1.26
C VAL A 193 -0.56 0.35 0.10
N LEU A 194 -0.34 1.61 0.42
CA LEU A 194 0.13 2.64 -0.50
C LEU A 194 1.62 2.83 -0.29
N ASN A 195 2.33 3.21 -1.35
CA ASN A 195 3.75 3.48 -1.27
C ASN A 195 4.14 4.69 -2.12
N SER A 196 5.25 5.31 -1.74
CA SER A 196 5.92 6.35 -2.50
C SER A 196 7.41 6.21 -2.33
N ASP A 197 8.16 6.60 -3.36
CA ASP A 197 9.61 6.59 -3.32
C ASP A 197 10.17 7.70 -2.45
N ASP A 198 11.33 7.41 -1.87
CA ASP A 198 12.15 8.32 -1.12
C ASP A 198 13.65 8.06 -1.37
N GLU A 199 14.49 9.00 -0.94
CA GLU A 199 15.95 8.90 -1.02
C GLU A 199 16.51 7.65 -0.30
N ASN A 200 15.84 7.20 0.77
CA ASN A 200 16.29 6.08 1.60
C ASN A 200 15.49 4.77 1.39
N GLY A 201 14.52 4.76 0.46
CA GLY A 201 13.68 3.58 0.21
C GLY A 201 12.24 3.95 -0.09
N LEU A 202 11.30 3.10 0.29
CA LEU A 202 9.87 3.37 0.17
C LEU A 202 9.32 3.87 1.51
N TRP A 203 8.49 4.91 1.45
CA TRP A 203 7.54 5.21 2.50
C TRP A 203 6.24 4.49 2.19
N MET A 204 5.81 3.62 3.11
CA MET A 204 4.62 2.79 2.94
C MET A 204 3.61 3.09 4.04
N THR A 205 2.35 3.26 3.67
CA THR A 205 1.25 3.55 4.60
C THR A 205 0.06 2.66 4.29
N THR A 206 -0.69 2.25 5.30
CA THR A 206 -1.97 1.58 5.08
C THR A 206 -3.10 2.57 4.91
N ARG A 207 -4.17 2.08 4.27
CA ARG A 207 -5.49 2.69 4.26
C ARG A 207 -6.50 1.59 4.50
N GLY A 208 -7.32 1.70 5.54
CA GLY A 208 -8.37 0.74 5.85
C GLY A 208 -8.67 0.62 7.33
N LEU A 209 -7.66 0.84 8.20
CA LEU A 209 -7.87 0.82 9.65
C LEU A 209 -8.77 1.98 10.10
N GLY A 210 -8.70 3.12 9.41
CA GLY A 210 -9.62 4.24 9.64
C GLY A 210 -11.09 3.87 9.48
N ARG A 211 -11.42 2.88 8.62
CA ARG A 211 -12.80 2.38 8.43
C ARG A 211 -13.33 1.62 9.64
N ILE A 212 -12.48 1.24 10.59
CA ILE A 212 -12.91 0.62 11.85
C ILE A 212 -12.59 1.49 13.06
N GLY A 213 -12.20 2.75 12.85
CA GLY A 213 -11.94 3.73 13.91
C GLY A 213 -10.55 3.60 14.51
N LEU A 214 -9.59 3.01 13.77
CA LEU A 214 -8.21 2.81 14.21
C LEU A 214 -7.24 3.65 13.38
N MET A 215 -6.08 3.93 13.97
CA MET A 215 -4.98 4.65 13.32
C MET A 215 -4.35 3.79 12.21
N GLU A 216 -3.99 4.41 11.09
CA GLU A 216 -3.28 3.72 10.00
C GLU A 216 -1.84 3.36 10.40
N VAL A 217 -1.27 2.35 9.74
CA VAL A 217 0.10 1.90 9.96
C VAL A 217 1.03 2.51 8.90
N GLN A 218 2.25 2.88 9.30
CA GLN A 218 3.30 3.26 8.37
C GLN A 218 4.61 2.47 8.58
N SER A 219 5.42 2.45 7.54
CA SER A 219 6.81 1.98 7.52
C SER A 219 7.62 2.92 6.66
N ILE A 220 8.82 3.29 7.10
CA ILE A 220 9.71 4.24 6.41
C ILE A 220 10.98 3.48 6.02
N ASP A 221 11.67 3.89 4.96
CA ASP A 221 12.93 3.28 4.49
C ASP A 221 12.80 1.78 4.14
N VAL A 222 11.65 1.39 3.57
CA VAL A 222 11.44 0.00 3.13
C VAL A 222 12.22 -0.24 1.83
N PRO A 223 13.04 -1.29 1.73
CA PRO A 223 13.77 -1.60 0.50
C PRO A 223 12.81 -1.82 -0.68
N PRO A 224 13.01 -1.19 -1.85
CA PRO A 224 12.09 -1.27 -2.97
C PRO A 224 11.77 -2.71 -3.38
N GLN A 225 12.76 -3.61 -3.39
CA GLN A 225 12.58 -5.02 -3.71
C GLN A 225 11.56 -5.74 -2.83
N LEU A 226 11.23 -5.20 -1.66
CA LEU A 226 10.27 -5.77 -0.73
C LEU A 226 8.88 -5.12 -0.81
N GLU A 227 8.58 -4.25 -1.78
CA GLU A 227 7.27 -3.57 -1.86
C GLU A 227 6.10 -4.54 -1.69
N ASP A 228 6.06 -5.64 -2.45
CA ASP A 228 4.94 -6.58 -2.42
C ASP A 228 4.97 -7.44 -1.15
N SER A 229 6.12 -8.03 -0.83
CA SER A 229 6.32 -8.86 0.36
C SER A 229 6.01 -8.10 1.66
N TRP A 230 6.50 -6.87 1.79
CA TRP A 230 6.24 -6.02 2.95
C TRP A 230 4.79 -5.53 2.98
N SER A 231 4.15 -5.31 1.82
CA SER A 231 2.71 -5.05 1.78
C SER A 231 1.90 -6.19 2.37
N TYR A 232 2.34 -7.45 2.19
CA TYR A 232 1.72 -8.60 2.83
C TYR A 232 1.89 -8.57 4.35
N VAL A 233 3.11 -8.33 4.84
CA VAL A 233 3.40 -8.21 6.27
C VAL A 233 2.57 -7.08 6.91
N MET A 234 2.54 -5.89 6.31
CA MET A 234 1.76 -4.74 6.82
C MET A 234 0.25 -5.03 6.85
N SER A 235 -0.28 -5.73 5.84
CA SER A 235 -1.72 -6.08 5.82
C SER A 235 -2.07 -7.11 6.90
N ALA A 236 -1.20 -8.10 7.13
CA ALA A 236 -1.35 -9.07 8.22
C ALA A 236 -1.25 -8.39 9.59
N LEU A 237 -0.34 -7.43 9.75
CA LEU A 237 -0.26 -6.58 10.94
C LEU A 237 -1.57 -5.82 11.18
N CYS A 238 -2.12 -5.17 10.15
CA CYS A 238 -3.38 -4.44 10.27
C CYS A 238 -4.53 -5.37 10.68
N TRP A 239 -4.58 -6.59 10.14
CA TRP A 239 -5.55 -7.59 10.54
C TRP A 239 -5.40 -7.98 12.03
N LYS A 240 -4.16 -8.22 12.48
CA LYS A 240 -3.87 -8.52 13.88
C LYS A 240 -4.28 -7.39 14.81
N ILE A 241 -3.96 -6.14 14.45
CA ILE A 241 -4.37 -4.93 15.18
C ILE A 241 -5.90 -4.84 15.25
N ALA A 242 -6.60 -5.09 14.13
CA ALA A 242 -8.06 -5.08 14.10
C ALA A 242 -8.67 -6.14 15.05
N LYS A 243 -8.10 -7.35 15.11
CA LYS A 243 -8.54 -8.40 16.04
C LYS A 243 -8.37 -7.99 17.50
N LEU A 244 -7.16 -7.56 17.87
CA LEU A 244 -6.84 -7.11 19.24
C LEU A 244 -7.74 -5.94 19.67
N SER A 245 -7.92 -4.96 18.78
CA SER A 245 -8.78 -3.81 19.06
C SER A 245 -10.25 -4.21 19.23
N ASN A 246 -10.74 -5.17 18.44
CA ASN A 246 -12.12 -5.62 18.52
C ASN A 246 -12.42 -6.37 19.84
N GLU A 247 -11.43 -7.05 20.42
CA GLU A 247 -11.54 -7.67 21.74
C GLU A 247 -11.72 -6.60 22.83
N GLU A 248 -10.91 -5.55 22.79
CA GLU A 248 -11.01 -4.40 23.71
C GLU A 248 -12.35 -3.66 23.56
N LEU A 249 -12.81 -3.43 22.32
CA LEU A 249 -14.11 -2.79 22.06
C LEU A 249 -15.29 -3.61 22.56
N LYS A 250 -15.25 -4.94 22.40
CA LYS A 250 -16.29 -5.84 22.93
C LYS A 250 -16.34 -5.84 24.45
N ALA A 251 -15.22 -5.57 25.10
CA ALA A 251 -15.16 -5.34 26.55
C ALA A 251 -15.69 -3.95 26.97
N GLY A 252 -16.18 -3.14 26.03
CA GLY A 252 -16.78 -1.82 26.30
C GLY A 252 -15.76 -0.71 26.52
N LYS A 253 -14.49 -0.92 26.14
CA LYS A 253 -13.44 0.10 26.30
C LYS A 253 -13.60 1.21 25.27
N THR A 254 -13.32 2.44 25.70
CA THR A 254 -13.35 3.65 24.87
C THR A 254 -11.96 4.08 24.38
N GLU A 255 -10.91 3.42 24.87
CA GLU A 255 -9.52 3.55 24.45
C GLU A 255 -8.99 2.14 24.18
N ILE A 256 -8.21 1.96 23.11
CA ILE A 256 -7.64 0.64 22.78
C ILE A 256 -6.22 0.58 23.28
N ARG A 257 -5.94 -0.41 24.11
CA ARG A 257 -4.58 -0.73 24.52
C ARG A 257 -4.02 -1.85 23.64
N LEU A 258 -3.06 -1.51 22.80
CA LEU A 258 -2.29 -2.48 22.01
C LEU A 258 -0.94 -2.76 22.67
N PRO A 259 -0.35 -3.96 22.51
CA PRO A 259 1.05 -4.17 22.83
C PRO A 259 1.95 -3.39 21.86
N SER A 260 3.07 -2.84 22.34
CA SER A 260 4.07 -2.16 21.50
C SER A 260 4.88 -3.15 20.64
N ALA A 261 4.85 -4.45 20.96
CA ALA A 261 5.41 -5.52 20.16
C ALA A 261 4.32 -6.54 19.80
N ILE A 262 4.06 -6.71 18.50
CA ILE A 262 3.07 -7.64 17.96
C ILE A 262 3.80 -8.80 17.30
N GLU A 263 3.49 -10.02 17.74
CA GLU A 263 3.89 -11.23 17.05
C GLU A 263 2.91 -11.52 15.90
N LEU A 264 3.47 -11.66 14.70
CA LEU A 264 2.78 -12.16 13.52
C LEU A 264 3.17 -13.60 13.27
N THR A 265 2.20 -14.39 12.82
CA THR A 265 2.37 -15.80 12.47
C THR A 265 1.89 -16.06 11.05
N ASP A 266 2.29 -17.17 10.45
CA ASP A 266 1.72 -17.69 9.20
C ASP A 266 0.18 -17.61 9.15
N LYS A 267 -0.51 -17.98 10.25
CA LYS A 267 -1.98 -17.90 10.38
C LYS A 267 -2.52 -16.47 10.21
N ASP A 268 -1.81 -15.47 10.72
CA ASP A 268 -2.23 -14.08 10.57
C ASP A 268 -2.15 -13.64 9.09
N LEU A 269 -1.12 -14.11 8.37
CA LEU A 269 -1.03 -13.91 6.92
C LEU A 269 -2.11 -14.68 6.16
N GLU A 270 -2.35 -15.94 6.51
CA GLU A 270 -3.41 -16.75 5.90
C GLU A 270 -4.79 -16.12 6.09
N GLU A 271 -5.11 -15.62 7.28
CA GLU A 271 -6.40 -14.98 7.53
C GLU A 271 -6.53 -13.65 6.76
N ALA A 272 -5.44 -12.87 6.66
CA ALA A 272 -5.43 -11.62 5.93
C ALA A 272 -5.60 -11.81 4.41
N PHE A 273 -5.11 -12.92 3.84
CA PHE A 273 -5.05 -13.15 2.39
C PHE A 273 -5.83 -14.34 1.84
N LYS A 274 -6.32 -15.25 2.71
CA LYS A 274 -6.98 -16.53 2.41
C LYS A 274 -6.41 -17.25 1.20
N SER A 275 -5.22 -17.84 1.37
CA SER A 275 -4.52 -18.74 0.45
C SER A 275 -3.97 -18.15 -0.86
N LYS A 276 -3.75 -16.82 -0.95
CA LYS A 276 -3.13 -16.19 -2.14
C LYS A 276 -1.59 -16.17 -2.12
N ILE A 277 -0.98 -16.63 -1.04
CA ILE A 277 0.47 -16.56 -0.82
C ILE A 277 0.92 -17.95 -0.41
N SER A 278 2.04 -18.41 -0.98
CA SER A 278 2.71 -19.62 -0.51
C SER A 278 3.49 -19.24 0.75
N LEU A 279 3.10 -19.81 1.89
CA LEU A 279 3.71 -19.51 3.19
C LEU A 279 4.52 -20.71 3.66
N LYS A 280 5.55 -20.43 4.46
CA LYS A 280 6.24 -21.46 5.23
C LYS A 280 5.46 -21.69 6.53
N GLU A 281 5.11 -22.94 6.80
CA GLU A 281 4.38 -23.33 8.00
C GLU A 281 5.19 -23.06 9.28
N ASN A 282 4.50 -22.68 10.35
CA ASN A 282 5.06 -22.42 11.68
C ASN A 282 6.12 -21.30 11.71
N THR A 283 5.93 -20.27 10.89
CA THR A 283 6.72 -19.05 10.96
C THR A 283 6.10 -18.06 11.92
N SER A 284 6.94 -17.33 12.66
CA SER A 284 6.52 -16.15 13.40
C SER A 284 7.61 -15.09 13.37
N ALA A 285 7.21 -13.82 13.44
CA ALA A 285 8.13 -12.70 13.53
C ALA A 285 7.51 -11.60 14.39
N ARG A 286 8.35 -10.88 15.13
CA ARG A 286 7.90 -9.82 16.03
C ARG A 286 8.15 -8.43 15.42
N LEU A 287 7.06 -7.68 15.26
CA LEU A 287 7.06 -6.29 14.81
C LEU A 287 6.92 -5.37 16.01
N PHE A 288 7.68 -4.27 16.01
CA PHE A 288 7.63 -3.25 17.06
C PHE A 288 6.96 -2.00 16.51
N LEU A 289 6.12 -1.38 17.34
CA LEU A 289 5.31 -0.24 16.99
C LEU A 289 5.62 0.94 17.91
N THR A 290 5.49 2.13 17.35
CA THR A 290 5.42 3.40 18.09
C THR A 290 4.40 4.31 17.43
N ILE A 291 4.22 5.52 17.96
CA ILE A 291 3.49 6.59 17.27
C ILE A 291 4.51 7.56 16.73
N ALA A 292 4.48 7.79 15.43
CA ALA A 292 5.30 8.81 14.80
C ALA A 292 4.51 9.52 13.71
N ARG A 293 4.88 10.78 13.49
CA ARG A 293 4.28 11.62 12.46
C ARG A 293 4.82 11.23 11.09
N GLY A 294 3.92 10.99 10.15
CA GLY A 294 4.23 10.73 8.75
C GLY A 294 4.54 12.02 8.00
N ARG A 295 4.92 11.89 6.71
CA ARG A 295 5.28 13.04 5.87
C ARG A 295 4.09 13.89 5.44
N ASP A 296 2.89 13.33 5.56
CA ASP A 296 1.64 14.06 5.36
C ASP A 296 1.14 14.72 6.64
N GLU A 297 2.00 14.80 7.67
CA GLU A 297 1.75 15.46 8.94
C GLU A 297 0.68 14.76 9.82
N ALA A 298 0.21 13.56 9.44
CA ALA A 298 -0.63 12.73 10.30
C ALA A 298 0.19 11.84 11.23
N ASP A 299 -0.41 11.46 12.35
CA ASP A 299 0.16 10.45 13.24
C ASP A 299 -0.20 9.04 12.77
N TYR A 300 0.78 8.14 12.82
CA TYR A 300 0.65 6.74 12.42
C TYR A 300 1.19 5.79 13.49
N LEU A 301 0.62 4.59 13.51
CA LEU A 301 1.27 3.42 14.08
C LEU A 301 2.49 3.08 13.21
N THR A 302 3.68 3.37 13.70
CA THR A 302 4.91 3.29 12.91
C THR A 302 5.67 2.04 13.29
N ILE A 303 5.96 1.20 12.30
CA ILE A 303 6.81 0.04 12.47
C ILE A 303 8.25 0.52 12.69
N ILE A 304 8.87 0.07 13.77
CA ILE A 304 10.25 0.41 14.14
C ILE A 304 11.05 -0.85 14.43
N GLN A 305 12.37 -0.68 14.50
CA GLN A 305 13.27 -1.72 14.98
C GLN A 305 13.13 -1.95 16.49
N PRO A 306 13.48 -3.14 16.98
CA PRO A 306 13.65 -3.38 18.40
C PRO A 306 14.67 -2.41 19.00
N LYS A 307 14.44 -1.97 20.23
CA LYS A 307 15.39 -1.11 20.96
C LYS A 307 16.74 -1.83 21.12
N GLY A 308 17.82 -1.16 20.72
CA GLY A 308 19.19 -1.70 20.81
C GLY A 308 19.62 -2.52 19.59
N ASP A 309 18.75 -2.69 18.60
CA ASP A 309 19.15 -3.23 17.30
C ASP A 309 20.12 -2.26 16.60
N THR A 310 21.21 -2.81 16.05
CA THR A 310 22.26 -2.02 15.38
C THR A 310 22.15 -2.05 13.87
N ARG A 311 21.31 -2.95 13.32
CA ARG A 311 21.02 -3.04 11.89
C ARG A 311 20.36 -1.75 11.39
N LYS A 312 20.41 -1.48 10.09
CA LYS A 312 19.55 -0.45 9.48
C LYS A 312 18.14 -0.98 9.26
N PHE A 313 17.14 -0.08 9.20
CA PHE A 313 15.73 -0.48 9.12
C PHE A 313 15.46 -1.38 7.92
N GLY A 314 16.08 -1.10 6.78
CA GLY A 314 15.95 -1.95 5.59
C GLY A 314 16.42 -3.40 5.81
N GLU A 315 17.51 -3.62 6.54
CA GLU A 315 17.99 -4.97 6.90
C GLU A 315 17.01 -5.69 7.83
N TYR A 316 16.45 -4.96 8.81
CA TYR A 316 15.41 -5.51 9.70
C TYR A 316 14.17 -5.95 8.93
N VAL A 317 13.70 -5.13 7.97
CA VAL A 317 12.57 -5.47 7.10
C VAL A 317 12.88 -6.71 6.25
N VAL A 318 14.09 -6.84 5.71
CA VAL A 318 14.52 -8.04 4.96
C VAL A 318 14.41 -9.27 5.84
N ASP A 319 14.93 -9.23 7.07
CA ASP A 319 14.94 -10.38 7.97
C ASP A 319 13.52 -10.82 8.36
N ILE A 320 12.64 -9.87 8.73
CA ILE A 320 11.22 -10.17 9.03
C ILE A 320 10.52 -10.78 7.81
N THR A 321 10.77 -10.20 6.64
CA THR A 321 10.17 -10.70 5.40
C THR A 321 10.65 -12.13 5.11
N ARG A 322 11.95 -12.38 5.25
CA ARG A 322 12.57 -13.69 5.05
C ARG A 322 12.03 -14.73 6.04
N GLU A 323 11.82 -14.33 7.29
CA GLU A 323 11.28 -15.17 8.35
C GLU A 323 9.83 -15.59 8.08
N LEU A 324 8.95 -14.65 7.71
CA LEU A 324 7.52 -14.90 7.48
C LEU A 324 7.20 -15.50 6.11
N LEU A 325 7.89 -15.07 5.05
CA LEU A 325 7.55 -15.38 3.66
C LEU A 325 8.58 -16.29 2.96
N GLY A 326 9.72 -16.56 3.60
CA GLY A 326 10.80 -17.35 3.02
C GLY A 326 11.81 -16.52 2.22
N ALA A 327 12.77 -17.21 1.59
CA ALA A 327 13.87 -16.55 0.88
C ALA A 327 13.39 -15.85 -0.40
N HIS A 328 13.74 -14.57 -0.54
CA HIS A 328 13.50 -13.75 -1.74
C HIS A 328 14.76 -13.51 -2.58
N GLU A 329 15.86 -14.16 -2.24
CA GLU A 329 17.12 -13.95 -2.94
C GLU A 329 17.14 -14.78 -4.22
N ASN A 330 17.36 -14.08 -5.33
CA ASN A 330 17.78 -14.75 -6.55
C ASN A 330 19.15 -15.39 -6.27
N PRO A 331 19.35 -16.67 -6.65
CA PRO A 331 20.63 -17.33 -6.45
C PRO A 331 21.74 -16.53 -7.13
N VAL A 332 22.87 -16.38 -6.46
CA VAL A 332 24.08 -15.81 -7.06
C VAL A 332 24.54 -16.75 -8.17
N ILE A 333 24.49 -16.28 -9.42
CA ILE A 333 24.95 -17.05 -10.57
C ILE A 333 26.39 -16.66 -10.85
N GLU A 334 27.30 -17.61 -10.66
CA GLU A 334 28.69 -17.45 -11.08
C GLU A 334 28.79 -17.39 -12.60
N SER A 335 29.56 -16.43 -13.11
CA SER A 335 29.85 -16.28 -14.54
C SER A 335 31.31 -16.56 -14.83
N ARG A 336 31.62 -17.16 -15.97
CA ARG A 336 33.00 -17.24 -16.46
C ARG A 336 33.40 -15.91 -17.10
N ARG A 337 34.69 -15.57 -17.03
CA ARG A 337 35.21 -14.43 -17.80
C ARG A 337 35.20 -14.80 -19.29
N SER A 338 34.32 -14.17 -20.06
CA SER A 338 34.23 -14.29 -21.51
C SER A 338 34.32 -12.91 -22.19
N GLU A 339 34.69 -12.89 -23.48
CA GLU A 339 34.72 -11.66 -24.28
C GLU A 339 33.31 -11.03 -24.37
N ALA A 340 32.29 -11.87 -24.58
CA ALA A 340 30.89 -11.45 -24.59
C ALA A 340 30.47 -10.78 -23.27
N MET A 341 30.93 -11.29 -22.12
CA MET A 341 30.66 -10.67 -20.82
C MET A 341 31.34 -9.28 -20.70
N GLN A 342 32.56 -9.14 -21.20
CA GLN A 342 33.27 -7.85 -21.18
C GLN A 342 32.60 -6.82 -22.09
N GLU A 343 32.16 -7.23 -23.29
CA GLU A 343 31.43 -6.38 -24.22
C GLU A 343 30.07 -5.94 -23.64
N ALA A 344 29.35 -6.85 -22.98
CA ALA A 344 28.11 -6.54 -22.28
C ALA A 344 28.31 -5.49 -21.18
N MET A 345 29.36 -5.65 -20.36
CA MET A 345 29.70 -4.66 -19.32
C MET A 345 30.08 -3.30 -19.92
N ALA A 346 30.87 -3.29 -21.00
CA ALA A 346 31.27 -2.06 -21.68
C ALA A 346 30.06 -1.33 -22.28
N THR A 347 29.15 -2.06 -22.91
CA THR A 347 27.89 -1.53 -23.46
C THR A 347 27.03 -0.91 -22.35
N ALA A 348 26.80 -1.65 -21.27
CA ALA A 348 26.02 -1.15 -20.15
C ALA A 348 26.61 0.14 -19.57
N LYS A 349 27.94 0.19 -19.40
CA LYS A 349 28.65 1.36 -18.87
C LYS A 349 28.58 2.57 -19.80
N ALA A 350 28.65 2.35 -21.12
CA ALA A 350 28.52 3.43 -22.11
C ALA A 350 27.14 4.10 -22.10
N GLU A 351 26.10 3.37 -21.70
CA GLU A 351 24.73 3.91 -21.63
C GLU A 351 24.38 4.65 -20.33
N LEU A 352 25.18 4.49 -19.26
CA LEU A 352 24.89 5.09 -17.94
C LEU A 352 24.62 6.60 -17.97
N PRO A 353 25.31 7.45 -18.76
CA PRO A 353 24.98 8.87 -18.85
C PRO A 353 23.53 9.14 -19.34
N THR A 354 23.07 8.38 -20.35
CA THR A 354 21.71 8.48 -20.87
C THR A 354 20.69 7.95 -19.86
N VAL A 355 21.01 6.83 -19.20
CA VAL A 355 20.17 6.25 -18.14
C VAL A 355 20.01 7.23 -16.97
N ARG A 356 21.11 7.87 -16.55
CA ARG A 356 21.09 8.91 -15.51
C ARG A 356 20.19 10.06 -15.89
N LYS A 357 20.30 10.57 -17.13
CA LYS A 357 19.45 11.65 -17.62
C LYS A 357 17.97 11.26 -17.50
N ARG A 358 17.58 10.09 -18.01
CA ARG A 358 16.22 9.55 -17.92
C ARG A 358 15.73 9.39 -16.48
N PHE A 359 16.62 8.98 -15.57
CA PHE A 359 16.30 8.87 -14.13
C PHE A 359 15.96 10.24 -13.53
N LEU A 360 16.82 11.23 -13.74
CA LEU A 360 16.66 12.59 -13.21
C LEU A 360 15.44 13.31 -13.81
N ASP A 361 15.21 13.11 -15.11
CA ASP A 361 14.07 13.68 -15.85
C ASP A 361 12.75 12.90 -15.59
N LYS A 362 12.79 11.84 -14.77
CA LYS A 362 11.66 10.97 -14.43
C LYS A 362 10.96 10.38 -15.66
N GLU A 363 11.74 10.07 -16.70
CA GLU A 363 11.26 9.56 -17.99
C GLU A 363 10.97 8.05 -17.99
N PHE A 364 11.29 7.34 -16.90
CA PHE A 364 10.98 5.92 -16.81
C PHE A 364 9.46 5.66 -16.65
N PRO A 365 8.95 4.54 -17.22
CA PRO A 365 7.58 4.11 -17.03
C PRO A 365 7.18 4.07 -15.55
N PHE A 366 5.94 4.48 -15.26
CA PHE A 366 5.43 4.42 -13.90
C PHE A 366 5.44 2.97 -13.36
N GLY A 367 5.90 2.80 -12.12
CA GLY A 367 6.03 1.48 -11.49
C GLY A 367 7.29 0.70 -11.88
N SER A 368 8.10 1.21 -12.82
CA SER A 368 9.40 0.62 -13.12
C SER A 368 10.46 1.02 -12.08
N ARG A 369 11.50 0.19 -11.93
CA ARG A 369 12.64 0.45 -11.05
C ARG A 369 13.94 0.33 -11.81
N LEU A 370 14.80 1.34 -11.65
CA LEU A 370 16.18 1.25 -12.12
C LEU A 370 16.98 0.45 -11.10
N ILE A 371 17.62 -0.62 -11.55
CA ILE A 371 18.56 -1.41 -10.76
C ILE A 371 19.93 -1.40 -11.43
N LEU A 372 20.98 -1.51 -10.62
CA LEU A 372 22.37 -1.55 -11.05
C LEU A 372 23.03 -2.80 -10.56
N LYS A 373 23.92 -3.36 -11.38
CA LYS A 373 24.83 -4.42 -10.96
C LYS A 373 26.18 -3.80 -10.66
N TYR A 374 26.69 -4.04 -9.46
CA TYR A 374 27.97 -3.48 -9.00
C TYR A 374 28.91 -4.57 -8.54
N ARG A 375 30.21 -4.29 -8.61
CA ARG A 375 31.29 -5.22 -8.27
C ARG A 375 31.70 -5.07 -6.80
N VAL A 376 31.82 -6.19 -6.11
CA VAL A 376 32.47 -6.32 -4.79
C VAL A 376 33.74 -7.15 -4.97
N GLU A 377 34.86 -6.67 -4.47
CA GLU A 377 36.17 -7.31 -4.63
C GLU A 377 36.66 -7.91 -3.31
N ARG A 378 37.20 -9.14 -3.37
CA ARG A 378 37.92 -9.78 -2.27
C ARG A 378 39.21 -10.40 -2.80
N GLY A 379 40.29 -9.62 -2.77
CA GLY A 379 41.56 -10.05 -3.38
C GLY A 379 41.43 -10.18 -4.90
N ALA A 380 41.62 -11.39 -5.44
CA ALA A 380 41.48 -11.66 -6.88
C ALA A 380 40.04 -11.99 -7.31
N ASP A 381 39.18 -12.35 -6.35
CA ASP A 381 37.82 -12.78 -6.59
C ASP A 381 36.86 -11.61 -6.66
N ARG A 382 35.79 -11.78 -7.45
CA ARG A 382 34.78 -10.75 -7.70
C ARG A 382 33.38 -11.33 -7.53
N GLU A 383 32.58 -10.64 -6.75
CA GLU A 383 31.15 -10.87 -6.63
C GLU A 383 30.42 -9.71 -7.31
N TYR A 384 29.25 -9.99 -7.88
CA TYR A 384 28.43 -8.97 -8.52
C TYR A 384 27.02 -9.00 -7.96
N LEU A 385 26.63 -7.89 -7.34
CA LEU A 385 25.37 -7.76 -6.62
C LEU A 385 24.46 -6.76 -7.31
N TRP A 386 23.15 -6.90 -7.12
CA TRP A 386 22.18 -5.92 -7.59
C TRP A 386 21.90 -4.88 -6.50
N ALA A 387 21.65 -3.65 -6.90
CA ALA A 387 21.16 -2.57 -6.03
C ALA A 387 20.08 -1.75 -6.73
N TYR A 388 19.12 -1.25 -5.94
CA TYR A 388 17.98 -0.46 -6.39
C TYR A 388 18.31 1.02 -6.28
N VAL A 389 18.30 1.74 -7.39
CA VAL A 389 18.67 3.17 -7.40
C VAL A 389 17.60 3.99 -6.69
N THR A 390 17.99 4.74 -5.65
CA THR A 390 17.12 5.68 -4.93
C THR A 390 17.51 7.13 -5.19
N GLY A 391 18.75 7.40 -5.61
CA GLY A 391 19.22 8.75 -5.95
C GLY A 391 20.43 8.75 -6.88
N TRP A 392 20.51 9.73 -7.79
CA TRP A 392 21.62 9.85 -8.76
C TRP A 392 21.97 11.30 -9.12
N GLN A 393 22.02 12.17 -8.10
CA GLN A 393 22.31 13.59 -8.30
C GLN A 393 23.78 13.86 -8.67
N ASP A 394 24.72 13.11 -8.12
CA ASP A 394 26.14 13.19 -8.47
C ASP A 394 26.42 12.34 -9.74
N PRO A 395 27.05 12.87 -10.79
CA PRO A 395 27.40 12.07 -11.96
C PRO A 395 28.36 10.91 -11.66
N LYS A 396 29.12 10.96 -10.56
CA LYS A 396 30.09 9.92 -10.17
C LYS A 396 29.59 8.98 -9.08
N ARG A 397 28.53 9.35 -8.35
CA ARG A 397 28.03 8.59 -7.20
C ARG A 397 26.53 8.33 -7.28
N ILE A 398 26.15 7.12 -6.91
CA ILE A 398 24.79 6.63 -6.99
C ILE A 398 24.38 6.17 -5.61
N GLN A 399 23.27 6.72 -5.12
CA GLN A 399 22.62 6.23 -3.92
C GLN A 399 21.70 5.07 -4.31
N ALA A 400 21.91 3.92 -3.68
CA ALA A 400 21.15 2.71 -4.00
C ALA A 400 20.95 1.84 -2.76
N ILE A 401 19.99 0.93 -2.80
CA ILE A 401 19.76 -0.05 -1.73
C ILE A 401 20.20 -1.42 -2.21
N SER A 402 21.04 -2.12 -1.46
CA SER A 402 21.49 -3.47 -1.82
C SER A 402 20.27 -4.39 -1.97
N GLY A 403 20.20 -5.11 -3.08
CA GLY A 403 19.19 -6.14 -3.32
C GLY A 403 19.55 -7.49 -2.69
N ASN A 404 20.83 -7.72 -2.42
CA ASN A 404 21.38 -9.02 -2.05
C ASN A 404 22.31 -8.90 -0.82
N ASP A 405 22.39 -9.98 -0.05
CA ASP A 405 23.51 -10.21 0.85
C ASP A 405 24.75 -10.58 0.02
N SER A 406 25.93 -10.17 0.48
CA SER A 406 27.22 -10.52 -0.15
C SER A 406 27.83 -11.76 0.51
N ASP A 407 28.28 -12.70 -0.31
CA ASP A 407 29.07 -13.85 0.14
C ASP A 407 30.52 -13.44 0.48
N TYR A 408 31.03 -12.36 -0.12
CA TYR A 408 32.42 -11.91 0.05
C TYR A 408 32.62 -10.88 1.15
N ASP A 409 31.67 -9.95 1.33
CA ASP A 409 31.66 -8.98 2.43
C ASP A 409 30.41 -9.18 3.29
N LEU A 410 30.54 -9.92 4.38
CA LEU A 410 29.42 -10.23 5.29
C LEU A 410 28.78 -8.99 5.95
N LYS A 411 29.40 -7.81 5.83
CA LYS A 411 28.82 -6.54 6.30
C LYS A 411 27.87 -5.93 5.28
N LEU A 412 27.92 -6.38 4.03
CA LEU A 412 27.09 -5.91 2.94
C LEU A 412 25.83 -6.76 2.87
N ARG A 413 24.73 -6.19 3.36
CA ARG A 413 23.44 -6.88 3.53
C ARG A 413 22.37 -6.31 2.62
N SER A 414 21.42 -7.15 2.21
CA SER A 414 20.22 -6.70 1.49
C SER A 414 19.46 -5.70 2.35
N GLY A 415 18.90 -4.68 1.71
CA GLY A 415 18.21 -3.58 2.37
C GLY A 415 19.14 -2.48 2.91
N GLN A 416 20.46 -2.66 2.83
CA GLN A 416 21.41 -1.62 3.22
C GLN A 416 21.49 -0.49 2.18
N LEU A 417 21.51 0.75 2.66
CA LEU A 417 21.77 1.93 1.83
C LEU A 417 23.26 2.03 1.46
N LEU A 418 23.54 2.19 0.17
CA LEU A 418 24.86 2.22 -0.44
C LEU A 418 25.09 3.54 -1.14
N ASN A 419 26.35 3.98 -1.14
CA ASN A 419 26.85 5.03 -2.02
C ASN A 419 27.86 4.40 -2.98
N LEU A 420 27.41 4.08 -4.19
CA LEU A 420 28.19 3.37 -5.19
C LEU A 420 28.92 4.36 -6.09
N ASP A 421 30.24 4.18 -6.25
CA ASP A 421 30.99 4.88 -7.28
C ASP A 421 30.67 4.29 -8.65
N LEU A 422 30.46 5.17 -9.64
CA LEU A 422 30.10 4.79 -11.03
C LEU A 422 31.08 3.79 -11.65
N GLU A 423 32.34 3.80 -11.21
CA GLU A 423 33.38 2.90 -11.70
C GLU A 423 33.16 1.44 -11.31
N THR A 424 32.43 1.19 -10.22
CA THR A 424 32.10 -0.16 -9.72
C THR A 424 30.90 -0.77 -10.44
N ILE A 425 30.13 0.04 -11.16
CA ILE A 425 28.95 -0.39 -11.91
C ILE A 425 29.38 -1.16 -13.15
N VAL A 426 28.80 -2.35 -13.32
CA VAL A 426 29.07 -3.26 -14.45
C VAL A 426 27.85 -3.53 -15.33
N ASP A 427 26.65 -3.26 -14.83
CA ASP A 427 25.41 -3.38 -15.60
C ASP A 427 24.32 -2.48 -15.03
N TRP A 428 23.25 -2.28 -15.80
CA TRP A 428 22.02 -1.63 -15.35
C TRP A 428 20.82 -2.33 -15.98
N ALA A 429 19.68 -2.29 -15.30
CA ALA A 429 18.44 -2.79 -15.86
C ALA A 429 17.24 -1.95 -15.40
N LEU A 430 16.22 -1.89 -16.26
CA LEU A 430 14.91 -1.39 -15.89
C LEU A 430 14.01 -2.60 -15.60
N MET A 431 13.44 -2.63 -14.41
CA MET A 431 12.60 -3.72 -13.94
C MET A 431 11.14 -3.28 -13.83
N GLU A 432 10.22 -4.06 -14.40
CA GLU A 432 8.78 -3.90 -14.29
C GLU A 432 8.14 -5.22 -13.85
N LYS A 433 7.37 -5.22 -12.75
CA LYS A 433 6.73 -6.44 -12.21
C LYS A 433 7.71 -7.61 -12.11
N ASP A 434 8.88 -7.34 -11.53
CA ASP A 434 9.99 -8.28 -11.32
C ASP A 434 10.59 -8.87 -12.61
N LYS A 435 10.38 -8.21 -13.75
CA LYS A 435 10.98 -8.60 -15.04
C LYS A 435 11.86 -7.49 -15.57
N ILE A 436 13.05 -7.86 -16.05
CA ILE A 436 13.92 -6.94 -16.79
C ILE A 436 13.27 -6.66 -18.15
N VAL A 437 12.88 -5.40 -18.38
CA VAL A 437 12.28 -4.95 -19.65
C VAL A 437 13.27 -4.19 -20.53
N GLN A 438 14.33 -3.64 -19.92
CA GLN A 438 15.42 -2.92 -20.61
C GLN A 438 16.74 -3.15 -19.88
N GLY A 439 17.87 -3.08 -20.59
CA GLY A 439 19.19 -3.32 -20.02
C GLY A 439 19.43 -4.80 -19.70
N GLY A 440 20.13 -5.09 -18.60
CA GLY A 440 20.47 -6.42 -18.12
C GLY A 440 21.39 -7.16 -19.08
N TYR A 441 22.40 -6.47 -19.63
CA TYR A 441 23.26 -7.00 -20.67
C TYR A 441 24.04 -8.23 -20.19
N THR A 442 24.57 -8.19 -18.97
CA THR A 442 25.31 -9.31 -18.37
C THR A 442 24.39 -10.49 -18.05
N THR A 443 23.14 -10.23 -17.66
CA THR A 443 22.13 -11.27 -17.42
C THR A 443 21.79 -12.02 -18.72
N LYS A 444 21.65 -11.30 -19.84
CA LYS A 444 21.37 -11.93 -21.14
C LYS A 444 22.51 -12.86 -21.59
N VAL A 445 23.77 -12.47 -21.37
CA VAL A 445 24.92 -13.34 -21.66
C VAL A 445 24.87 -14.60 -20.78
N LEU A 446 24.62 -14.45 -19.48
CA LEU A 446 24.48 -15.58 -18.56
C LEU A 446 23.38 -16.57 -18.98
N GLU A 447 22.20 -16.06 -19.36
CA GLU A 447 21.10 -16.91 -19.81
C GLU A 447 21.43 -17.66 -21.11
N GLN A 448 22.19 -17.06 -22.02
CA GLN A 448 22.64 -17.71 -23.25
C GLN A 448 23.68 -18.80 -22.96
N GLU A 449 24.66 -18.52 -22.11
CA GLU A 449 25.66 -19.50 -21.68
C GLU A 449 25.01 -20.71 -21.00
N GLN A 450 23.98 -20.49 -20.16
CA GLN A 450 23.24 -21.57 -19.52
C GLN A 450 22.39 -22.40 -20.48
N LYS A 451 21.74 -21.77 -21.47
CA LYS A 451 20.96 -22.49 -22.50
C LYS A 451 21.85 -23.35 -23.42
N GLY A 452 23.12 -22.98 -23.56
CA GLY A 452 24.12 -23.74 -24.32
C GLY A 452 24.68 -24.96 -23.57
N LEU A 453 24.41 -25.11 -22.27
CA LEU A 453 24.83 -26.28 -21.49
C LEU A 453 23.83 -27.43 -21.69
N PRO A 454 24.31 -28.68 -21.86
CA PRO A 454 23.41 -29.84 -21.87
C PRO A 454 22.63 -29.88 -20.56
N LYS A 455 21.29 -30.04 -20.63
CA LYS A 455 20.46 -30.28 -19.45
C LYS A 455 20.99 -31.53 -18.75
N LYS A 456 21.47 -31.38 -17.52
CA LYS A 456 21.89 -32.50 -16.67
C LYS A 456 20.69 -33.34 -16.25
#